data_AF-A0AB37K769-F1
#
_entry.id   AF-A0AB37K769-F1
#
_cell.length_a   1.000
_cell.length_b   1.000
_cell.length_c   1.000
_cell.angle_alpha   90.00
_cell.angle_beta   90.00
_cell.angle_gamma   90.00
#
_symmetry.space_group_name_H-M   'P 1'
#
loop_
_entity.id
_entity.type
_entity.pdbx_description
1 polymer ?
#
loop_
_entity_poly.entity_id
_entity_poly.type
_entity_poly.pdbx_seq_one_letter_code
_entity_poly.pdbx_strand_id
1 'polypeptide(L)'
;MNTTSSMTQEEGIIAESIDVINKFVQFLLKLYDDFGIDGMHDLVDPDLDTLESIVKNLQQEVDKLPISPNDFSLENKKISLAQGLLYAQSMITNVRNKDTEECSRNRSMLKNNQSSLY
;
A
#
# COMPACT_ATOMS: atom_id res chain seq x y z
N MET A 1 6.69 -24.89 25.06
CA MET A 1 5.39 -24.21 25.01
C MET A 1 5.66 -22.72 25.11
N ASN A 2 5.56 -21.98 23.99
CA ASN A 2 5.68 -20.51 23.97
C ASN A 2 5.00 -19.87 22.73
N THR A 3 4.17 -20.64 22.03
CA THR A 3 3.59 -20.26 20.72
C THR A 3 2.58 -19.12 20.82
N THR A 4 1.82 -19.04 21.91
CA THR A 4 0.75 -18.04 22.07
C THR A 4 1.27 -16.61 22.18
N SER A 5 2.46 -16.40 22.76
CA SER A 5 3.04 -15.05 22.92
C SER A 5 3.68 -14.52 21.63
N SER A 6 4.17 -15.41 20.75
CA SER A 6 4.75 -15.04 19.45
C SER A 6 3.65 -14.66 18.46
N MET A 7 2.56 -15.44 18.42
CA MET A 7 1.45 -15.21 17.49
C MET A 7 0.79 -13.85 17.70
N THR A 8 0.56 -13.42 18.95
CA THR A 8 -0.03 -12.11 19.25
C THR A 8 0.87 -10.93 18.85
N GLN A 9 2.19 -11.15 18.83
CA GLN A 9 3.15 -10.12 18.43
C GLN A 9 3.22 -9.98 16.90
N GLU A 10 3.18 -11.10 16.18
CA GLU A 10 3.15 -11.13 14.71
C GLU A 10 1.87 -10.49 14.16
N GLU A 11 0.71 -10.81 14.76
CA GLU A 11 -0.57 -10.17 14.43
C GLU A 11 -0.55 -8.66 14.70
N GLY A 12 0.08 -8.22 15.79
CA GLY A 12 0.25 -6.80 16.12
C GLY A 12 1.06 -6.04 15.08
N ILE A 13 2.22 -6.58 14.69
CA ILE A 13 3.10 -5.98 13.66
C ILE A 13 2.38 -5.89 12.31
N ILE A 14 1.60 -6.91 11.94
CA ILE A 14 0.83 -6.90 10.71
C ILE A 14 -0.30 -5.88 10.77
N ALA A 15 -1.01 -5.76 11.90
CA ALA A 15 -2.05 -4.76 12.07
C ALA A 15 -1.51 -3.33 11.94
N GLU A 16 -0.36 -3.05 12.55
CA GLU A 16 0.33 -1.75 12.41
C GLU A 16 0.76 -1.50 10.95
N SER A 17 1.30 -2.53 10.28
CA SER A 17 1.69 -2.44 8.87
C SER A 17 0.49 -2.15 7.96
N ILE A 18 -0.66 -2.78 8.23
CA ILE A 18 -1.92 -2.51 7.52
C ILE A 18 -2.34 -1.06 7.70
N ASP A 19 -2.31 -0.53 8.92
CA ASP A 19 -2.70 0.84 9.20
C ASP A 19 -1.80 1.86 8.48
N VAL A 20 -0.48 1.67 8.53
CA VAL A 20 0.49 2.54 7.85
C VAL A 20 0.30 2.52 6.33
N ILE A 21 0.20 1.33 5.73
CA ILE A 21 0.03 1.18 4.28
C ILE A 21 -1.32 1.74 3.83
N ASN A 22 -2.38 1.52 4.61
CA ASN A 22 -3.69 2.10 4.33
C ASN A 22 -3.68 3.62 4.36
N LYS A 23 -3.06 4.23 5.37
CA LYS A 23 -2.92 5.69 5.45
C LYS A 23 -2.15 6.25 4.27
N PHE A 24 -1.06 5.60 3.87
CA PHE A 24 -0.29 5.99 2.70
C PHE A 24 -1.12 5.91 1.40
N VAL A 25 -1.84 4.81 1.18
CA VAL A 25 -2.72 4.66 0.02
C VAL A 25 -3.85 5.70 0.04
N GLN A 26 -4.47 5.97 1.20
CA GLN A 26 -5.49 7.00 1.32
C GLN A 26 -4.96 8.38 0.98
N PHE A 27 -3.72 8.69 1.37
CA PHE A 27 -3.06 9.94 0.99
C PHE A 27 -2.93 10.07 -0.53
N LEU A 28 -2.43 9.03 -1.23
CA LEU A 28 -2.31 9.05 -2.70
C LEU A 28 -3.66 9.20 -3.39
N LEU A 29 -4.67 8.45 -2.93
CA LEU A 29 -6.03 8.53 -3.44
C LEU A 29 -6.63 9.92 -3.26
N LYS A 30 -6.46 10.51 -2.06
CA LYS A 30 -6.98 11.84 -1.74
C LYS A 30 -6.31 12.92 -2.57
N LEU A 31 -5.00 12.85 -2.73
CA LEU A 31 -4.23 13.79 -3.52
C LEU A 31 -4.69 13.78 -4.99
N TYR A 32 -4.88 12.59 -5.57
CA TYR A 32 -5.42 12.46 -6.92
C TYR A 32 -6.89 12.90 -7.02
N ASP A 33 -7.73 12.57 -6.03
CA ASP A 33 -9.14 12.96 -6.01
C ASP A 33 -9.33 14.48 -5.91
N ASP A 34 -8.46 15.16 -5.14
CA ASP A 34 -8.56 16.60 -4.90
C ASP A 34 -7.90 17.43 -6.02
N PHE A 35 -6.81 16.93 -6.64
CA PHE A 35 -5.97 17.72 -7.56
C PHE A 35 -5.80 17.13 -8.96
N GLY A 36 -6.29 15.93 -9.21
CA GLY A 36 -6.10 15.22 -10.48
C GLY A 36 -4.63 14.89 -10.76
N ILE A 37 -4.37 14.43 -11.98
CA ILE A 37 -3.04 13.96 -12.38
C ILE A 37 -2.00 15.08 -12.43
N ASP A 38 -2.37 16.25 -12.96
CA ASP A 38 -1.45 17.39 -13.08
C ASP A 38 -1.12 17.99 -11.72
N GLY A 39 -2.12 18.15 -10.83
CA GLY A 39 -1.85 18.66 -9.49
C GLY A 39 -1.07 17.67 -8.63
N MET A 40 -1.31 16.36 -8.76
CA MET A 40 -0.47 15.36 -8.10
C MET A 40 0.95 15.31 -8.67
N HIS A 41 1.14 15.60 -9.96
CA HIS A 41 2.47 15.69 -10.56
C HIS A 41 3.23 16.93 -10.09
N ASP A 42 2.54 18.08 -10.00
CA ASP A 42 3.18 19.38 -9.80
C ASP A 42 3.20 19.86 -8.33
N LEU A 43 2.29 19.34 -7.48
CA LEU A 43 2.07 19.85 -6.12
C LEU A 43 2.37 18.83 -5.01
N VAL A 44 2.83 17.63 -5.36
CA VAL A 44 3.07 16.61 -4.34
C VAL A 44 4.33 16.92 -3.54
N ASP A 45 4.14 17.05 -2.23
CA ASP A 45 5.20 17.11 -1.22
C ASP A 45 4.93 15.95 -0.23
N PRO A 46 5.79 14.92 -0.18
CA PRO A 46 7.09 14.82 -0.85
C PRO A 46 6.98 14.50 -2.35
N ASP A 47 8.05 14.76 -3.12
CA ASP A 47 8.07 14.54 -4.57
C ASP A 47 7.82 13.07 -4.99
N LEU A 48 7.54 12.86 -6.28
CA LEU A 48 7.23 11.52 -6.81
C LEU A 48 8.37 10.51 -6.60
N ASP A 49 9.63 10.95 -6.64
CA ASP A 49 10.80 10.09 -6.39
C ASP A 49 10.83 9.61 -4.92
N THR A 50 10.50 10.50 -4.00
CA THR A 50 10.41 10.20 -2.58
C THR A 50 9.24 9.26 -2.29
N LEU A 51 8.08 9.48 -2.92
CA LEU A 51 6.93 8.56 -2.80
C LEU A 51 7.27 7.16 -3.31
N GLU A 52 7.97 7.07 -4.44
CA GLU A 52 8.44 5.80 -4.99
C GLU A 52 9.43 5.09 -4.06
N SER A 53 10.35 5.84 -3.44
CA SER A 53 11.25 5.32 -2.41
C SER A 53 10.49 4.80 -1.18
N ILE A 54 9.46 5.52 -0.73
CA ILE A 54 8.59 5.10 0.38
C ILE A 54 7.89 3.78 0.05
N VAL A 55 7.28 3.66 -1.14
CA VAL A 55 6.61 2.41 -1.56
C VAL A 55 7.59 1.24 -1.58
N LYS A 56 8.79 1.45 -2.13
CA LYS A 56 9.83 0.41 -2.18
C LYS A 56 10.26 -0.03 -0.77
N ASN A 57 10.43 0.90 0.15
CA ASN A 57 10.78 0.58 1.54
C ASN A 57 9.64 -0.19 2.23
N LEU A 58 8.39 0.24 2.04
CA LEU A 58 7.22 -0.46 2.57
C LEU A 58 7.11 -1.88 2.00
N GLN A 59 7.41 -2.08 0.72
CA GLN A 59 7.39 -3.41 0.10
C GLN A 59 8.44 -4.33 0.74
N GLN A 60 9.64 -3.82 1.02
CA GLN A 60 10.68 -4.59 1.72
C GLN A 60 10.25 -4.97 3.14
N GLU A 61 9.53 -4.10 3.85
CA GLU A 61 9.00 -4.42 5.18
C GLU A 61 7.88 -5.46 5.11
N VAL A 62 6.97 -5.36 4.13
CA VAL A 62 5.94 -6.38 3.88
C VAL A 62 6.57 -7.74 3.58
N ASP A 63 7.63 -7.79 2.77
CA ASP A 63 8.32 -9.03 2.42
C ASP A 63 8.94 -9.72 3.65
N LYS A 64 9.42 -8.94 4.63
CA LYS A 64 9.97 -9.42 5.90
C LYS A 64 8.91 -9.91 6.89
N LEU A 65 7.62 -9.59 6.67
CA LEU A 65 6.56 -10.04 7.57
C LEU A 65 6.55 -11.57 7.66
N PRO A 66 6.43 -12.13 8.87
CA PRO A 66 6.44 -13.57 9.07
C PRO A 66 5.25 -14.20 8.33
N ILE A 67 5.52 -15.27 7.59
CA ILE A 67 4.49 -16.13 7.01
C ILE A 67 4.37 -17.33 7.94
N SER A 68 3.25 -17.44 8.64
CA SER A 68 2.89 -18.69 9.31
C SER A 68 2.21 -19.58 8.26
N PRO A 69 2.84 -20.69 7.81
CA PRO A 69 2.26 -21.56 6.78
C PRO A 69 0.95 -22.25 7.22
N ASN A 70 0.55 -22.08 8.48
CA ASN A 70 -0.70 -22.61 9.03
C ASN A 70 -1.75 -21.51 9.29
N ASP A 71 -1.44 -20.25 8.97
CA ASP A 71 -2.33 -19.11 9.16
C ASP A 71 -2.66 -18.44 7.82
N PHE A 72 -3.69 -18.98 7.19
CA PHE A 72 -4.22 -18.48 5.92
C PHE A 72 -4.74 -17.03 6.01
N SER A 73 -5.12 -16.57 7.20
CA SER A 73 -5.57 -15.18 7.43
C SER A 73 -4.38 -14.22 7.37
N LEU A 74 -3.27 -14.55 8.03
CA LEU A 74 -2.03 -13.76 7.94
C LEU A 74 -1.47 -13.73 6.51
N GLU A 75 -1.47 -14.86 5.82
CA GLU A 75 -0.97 -14.96 4.44
C GLU A 75 -1.79 -14.06 3.48
N ASN A 76 -3.12 -14.12 3.55
CA ASN A 76 -3.98 -13.26 2.74
C ASN A 76 -3.78 -11.78 3.03
N LYS A 77 -3.61 -11.40 4.30
CA LYS A 77 -3.31 -10.00 4.67
C LYS A 77 -2.00 -9.52 4.06
N LYS A 78 -0.93 -10.33 4.12
CA LYS A 78 0.35 -10.02 3.48
C LYS A 78 0.20 -9.85 1.96
N ILE A 79 -0.57 -10.72 1.31
CA ILE A 79 -0.84 -10.63 -0.12
C ILE A 79 -1.60 -9.33 -0.46
N SER A 80 -2.64 -8.99 0.31
CA SER A 80 -3.38 -7.75 0.11
C SER A 80 -2.51 -6.51 0.30
N LEU A 81 -1.62 -6.49 1.30
CA LEU A 81 -0.66 -5.42 1.52
C LEU A 81 0.28 -5.23 0.33
N ALA A 82 0.87 -6.33 -0.17
CA ALA A 82 1.75 -6.30 -1.34
C ALA A 82 1.02 -5.79 -2.59
N GLN A 83 -0.24 -6.21 -2.80
CA GLN A 83 -1.05 -5.70 -3.92
C GLN A 83 -1.37 -4.20 -3.79
N GLY A 84 -1.69 -3.74 -2.58
CA GLY A 84 -1.93 -2.31 -2.32
C GLY A 84 -0.70 -1.46 -2.68
N LEU A 85 0.49 -1.91 -2.28
CA LEU A 85 1.75 -1.25 -2.62
C LEU A 85 2.07 -1.29 -4.12
N LEU A 86 1.79 -2.41 -4.80
CA LEU A 86 1.96 -2.52 -6.25
C LEU A 86 1.07 -1.53 -7.01
N TYR A 87 -0.19 -1.39 -6.60
CA TYR A 87 -1.08 -0.42 -7.23
C TYR A 87 -0.67 1.02 -6.92
N ALA A 88 -0.16 1.29 -5.70
CA ALA A 88 0.38 2.59 -5.34
C ALA A 88 1.60 2.96 -6.20
N GLN A 89 2.53 2.03 -6.39
CA GLN A 89 3.68 2.18 -7.29
C GLN A 89 3.20 2.52 -8.71
N SER A 90 2.23 1.76 -9.22
CA SER A 90 1.71 1.93 -10.58
C SER A 90 0.99 3.27 -10.74
N MET A 91 0.28 3.73 -9.71
CA MET A 91 -0.34 5.05 -9.69
C MET A 91 0.70 6.17 -9.75
N ILE A 92 1.78 6.10 -8.96
CA ILE A 92 2.89 7.07 -9.00
C ILE A 92 3.53 7.09 -10.39
N THR A 93 3.79 5.91 -10.99
CA THR A 93 4.31 5.81 -12.35
C THR A 93 3.38 6.46 -13.38
N ASN A 94 2.08 6.23 -13.28
CA ASN A 94 1.10 6.79 -14.21
C ASN A 94 0.98 8.31 -14.07
N VAL A 95 1.04 8.84 -12.84
CA VAL A 95 1.11 10.29 -12.59
C VAL A 95 2.34 10.89 -13.28
N ARG A 96 3.51 10.27 -13.10
CA ARG A 96 4.76 10.71 -13.74
C ARG A 96 4.65 10.75 -15.26
N ASN A 97 4.01 9.74 -15.85
CA ASN A 97 3.83 9.64 -17.30
C ASN A 97 2.63 10.45 -17.82
N LYS A 98 1.86 11.09 -16.93
CA LYS A 98 0.58 11.74 -17.23
C LYS A 98 -0.42 10.81 -17.94
N ASP A 99 -0.36 9.51 -17.66
CA ASP A 99 -1.27 8.49 -18.20
C ASP A 99 -2.57 8.46 -17.39
N THR A 100 -3.55 9.23 -17.84
CA THR A 100 -4.81 9.46 -17.10
C THR A 100 -5.69 8.21 -17.04
N GLU A 101 -5.69 7.39 -18.10
CA GLU A 101 -6.54 6.21 -18.18
C GLU A 101 -6.08 5.14 -17.20
N GLU A 102 -4.80 4.80 -17.22
CA GLU A 102 -4.22 3.80 -16.32
C GLU A 102 -4.19 4.31 -14.87
N CYS A 103 -4.04 5.63 -14.64
CA CYS A 103 -4.14 6.19 -13.30
C CYS A 103 -5.55 6.02 -12.70
N SER A 104 -6.60 6.25 -13.49
CA SER A 104 -7.99 6.04 -13.06
C SER A 104 -8.30 4.56 -12.77
N ARG A 105 -7.75 3.66 -13.60
CA ARG A 105 -7.84 2.21 -13.37
C ARG A 105 -7.17 1.79 -12.07
N ASN A 106 -5.92 2.21 -11.85
CA ASN A 106 -5.16 1.84 -10.65
C ASN A 106 -5.75 2.46 -9.37
N ARG A 107 -6.28 3.67 -9.45
CA ARG A 107 -7.08 4.27 -8.37
C ARG A 107 -8.27 3.39 -7.98
N SER A 108 -9.00 2.86 -8.95
CA SER A 108 -10.15 1.97 -8.69
C SER A 108 -9.70 0.65 -8.06
N MET A 109 -8.58 0.09 -8.51
CA MET A 109 -7.97 -1.11 -7.91
C MET A 109 -7.50 -0.86 -6.46
N LEU A 110 -6.87 0.27 -6.18
CA LEU A 110 -6.47 0.69 -4.82
C LEU A 110 -7.66 0.76 -3.88
N LYS A 111 -8.77 1.40 -4.30
CA LYS A 111 -10.00 1.48 -3.50
C LYS A 111 -10.59 0.11 -3.17
N ASN A 112 -10.57 -0.81 -4.15
CA ASN A 112 -11.06 -2.17 -3.95
C ASN A 112 -10.15 -2.98 -3.01
N ASN A 113 -8.83 -2.86 -3.16
CA ASN A 113 -7.85 -3.53 -2.31
C ASN A 113 -7.95 -3.08 -0.84
N GLN A 114 -8.15 -1.77 -0.59
CA GLN A 114 -8.36 -1.27 0.78
C GLN A 114 -9.57 -1.91 1.47
N SER A 115 -10.63 -2.18 0.71
CA SER A 115 -11.84 -2.84 1.25
C SER A 115 -11.59 -4.30 1.64
N SER A 116 -10.53 -4.93 1.12
CA SER A 116 -10.13 -6.31 1.42
C SER A 116 -9.21 -6.44 2.64
N LEU A 117 -8.73 -5.32 3.18
CA LEU A 117 -7.84 -5.27 4.35
C LEU A 117 -8.61 -5.17 5.68
N TYR A 118 -9.94 -5.05 5.63
CA TYR A 118 -10.89 -5.03 6.76
C TYR A 118 -11.85 -6.22 6.69
#